data_AF-A0A976CB16-F1
#
_entry.id   AF-A0A976CB16-F1
#
_cell.length_a   1.000
_cell.length_b   1.000
_cell.length_c   1.000
_cell.angle_alpha   90.00
_cell.angle_beta   90.00
_cell.angle_gamma   90.00
#
_symmetry.space_group_name_H-M   'P 1'
#
loop_
_entity.id
_entity.type
_entity.pdbx_description
1 polymer ?
#
loop_
_entity_poly.entity_id
_entity_poly.type
_entity_poly.pdbx_seq_one_letter_code
_entity_poly.pdbx_strand_id
1 'polypeptide(L)'
;MFLSETISKFYYQKSPQRSKETVIKTKVEGVGFGDDSPITQILGNTFQEYNFYQNWMSVLGKDFISPLSDSWKTHYNYYLADTSAKVGDNTCYQIEVVPRRKADLAFDGVIWVDKATYALKQIDVTVTKDANINFVEKIKIQQELKQTTEGAWLPTKTRVLVDIAELTKNSAGFLAKFYISSRNIVLAKKYPAKFFKQAIEMDPEAKLSDDAYWIKNRHDSLTPAELKTLKLIDTIQNVPMVKTYTNIIKVLSSGYITMGAIDFGNYGFTYAFNDIEGHRYRIGMRTNDKFSRFFEIKGYGAYGVADNRFKYAGQLRFLPYRKNWTEIIVSHLNDITQASNNSDGLASSGAFLASLNFGAV
;
A
#
# COMPACT_ATOMS: atom_id res chain seq x y z
N MET A 1 -14.40 1.17 -2.58
CA MET A 1 -14.09 0.90 -1.16
C MET A 1 -12.97 -0.11 -1.09
N PHE A 2 -12.07 0.09 -0.14
CA PHE A 2 -10.84 -0.67 0.00
C PHE A 2 -10.42 -0.69 1.47
N LEU A 3 -9.83 -1.80 1.90
CA LEU A 3 -9.18 -1.96 3.20
C LEU A 3 -7.81 -2.60 2.98
N SER A 4 -6.79 -2.04 3.64
CA SER A 4 -5.50 -2.71 3.79
C SER A 4 -5.15 -2.85 5.26
N GLU A 5 -4.64 -4.02 5.62
CA GLU A 5 -4.07 -4.30 6.92
C GLU A 5 -2.65 -4.82 6.73
N THR A 6 -1.69 -4.30 7.49
CA THR A 6 -0.29 -4.69 7.41
C THR A 6 0.31 -4.83 8.80
N ILE A 7 1.04 -5.92 9.02
CA ILE A 7 1.85 -6.15 10.22
C ILE A 7 3.32 -6.13 9.81
N SER A 8 4.09 -5.24 10.41
CA SER A 8 5.50 -5.04 10.10
C SER A 8 6.34 -4.85 11.36
N LYS A 9 7.66 -5.00 11.20
CA LYS A 9 8.67 -4.56 12.17
C LYS A 9 9.28 -3.27 11.65
N PHE A 10 9.13 -2.20 12.43
CA PHE A 10 9.71 -0.91 12.11
C PHE A 10 11.01 -0.68 12.90
N TYR A 11 12.02 -0.17 12.22
CA TYR A 11 13.34 0.10 12.77
C TYR A 11 13.71 1.55 12.47
N TYR A 12 14.18 2.26 13.48
CA TYR A 12 14.58 3.66 13.37
C TYR A 12 15.95 3.91 14.01
N GLN A 13 16.77 4.72 13.36
CA GLN A 13 18.04 5.21 13.87
C GLN A 13 18.07 6.73 13.72
N LYS A 14 18.36 7.44 14.82
CA LYS A 14 18.37 8.92 14.84
C LYS A 14 19.61 9.53 14.15
N SER A 15 20.79 8.94 14.31
CA SER A 15 22.05 9.52 13.79
C SER A 15 22.99 8.45 13.20
N PRO A 16 23.30 8.50 11.89
CA PRO A 16 22.56 9.23 10.86
C PRO A 16 21.10 8.74 10.79
N GLN A 17 20.19 9.62 10.37
CA GLN A 17 18.77 9.31 10.25
C GLN A 17 18.55 8.19 9.23
N ARG A 18 18.05 7.05 9.69
CA ARG A 18 17.74 5.89 8.85
C ARG A 18 16.51 5.18 9.39
N SER A 19 15.66 4.72 8.50
CA SER A 19 14.52 3.88 8.84
C SER A 19 14.53 2.62 7.97
N LYS A 20 13.92 1.56 8.49
CA LYS A 20 13.64 0.35 7.75
C LYS A 20 12.34 -0.26 8.24
N GLU A 21 11.51 -0.70 7.32
CA GLU A 21 10.32 -1.49 7.60
C GLU A 21 10.48 -2.90 7.03
N THR A 22 10.17 -3.90 7.84
CA THR A 22 10.08 -5.29 7.41
C THR A 22 8.63 -5.76 7.50
N VAL A 23 7.95 -5.86 6.36
CA VAL A 23 6.56 -6.29 6.26
C VAL A 23 6.46 -7.79 6.45
N ILE A 24 5.79 -8.24 7.51
CA ILE A 24 5.64 -9.66 7.87
C ILE A 24 4.41 -10.25 7.20
N LYS A 25 3.27 -9.57 7.29
CA LYS A 25 2.01 -9.95 6.63
C LYS A 25 1.29 -8.70 6.13
N THR A 26 0.63 -8.82 4.99
CA THR A 26 -0.19 -7.77 4.40
C THR A 26 -1.43 -8.39 3.76
N LYS A 27 -2.57 -7.74 3.97
CA LYS A 27 -3.86 -8.10 3.39
C LYS A 27 -4.48 -6.87 2.77
N VAL A 28 -5.04 -7.05 1.58
CA VAL A 28 -5.52 -5.98 0.70
C VAL A 28 -6.87 -6.48 0.17
N GLU A 29 -7.96 -5.83 0.58
CA GLU A 29 -9.32 -6.18 0.16
C GLU A 29 -10.00 -4.97 -0.48
N GLY A 30 -10.41 -5.07 -1.75
CA GLY A 30 -11.21 -4.02 -2.36
C GLY A 30 -11.74 -4.33 -3.74
N VAL A 31 -12.72 -3.54 -4.16
CA VAL A 31 -13.41 -3.70 -5.45
C VAL A 31 -12.61 -3.00 -6.55
N GLY A 32 -12.27 -3.69 -7.63
CA GLY A 32 -11.51 -3.08 -8.75
C GLY A 32 -9.99 -3.16 -8.62
N PHE A 33 -9.48 -3.68 -7.50
CA PHE A 33 -8.05 -3.66 -7.19
C PHE A 33 -7.61 -5.09 -6.87
N GLY A 34 -6.66 -5.62 -7.66
CA GLY A 34 -5.97 -6.87 -7.32
C GLY A 34 -4.77 -6.61 -6.41
N ASP A 35 -4.19 -7.69 -5.87
CA ASP A 35 -2.99 -7.67 -5.01
C ASP A 35 -1.75 -7.03 -5.66
N ASP A 36 -1.80 -6.81 -6.97
CA ASP A 36 -0.74 -6.21 -7.80
C ASP A 36 -1.08 -4.80 -8.31
N SER A 37 -2.11 -4.15 -7.76
CA SER A 37 -2.47 -2.78 -8.13
C SER A 37 -1.38 -1.77 -7.74
N PRO A 38 -1.06 -0.76 -8.57
CA PRO A 38 -0.14 0.34 -8.23
C PRO A 38 -0.46 1.05 -6.89
N ILE A 39 -1.72 0.97 -6.43
CA ILE A 39 -2.16 1.53 -5.15
C ILE A 39 -1.53 0.80 -3.95
N THR A 40 -1.21 -0.50 -4.04
CA THR A 40 -0.50 -1.21 -2.95
C THR A 40 0.92 -0.66 -2.76
N GLN A 41 1.56 -0.18 -3.82
CA GLN A 41 2.87 0.49 -3.76
C GLN A 41 2.76 1.90 -3.16
N ILE A 42 1.67 2.63 -3.44
CA ILE A 42 1.38 3.94 -2.83
C ILE A 42 1.15 3.79 -1.33
N LEU A 43 0.43 2.75 -0.89
CA LEU A 43 0.15 2.50 0.52
C LEU A 43 1.40 2.09 1.31
N GLY A 44 2.34 1.36 0.70
CA GLY A 44 3.62 1.01 1.33
C GLY A 44 4.47 2.22 1.72
N ASN A 45 4.31 3.36 1.05
CA ASN A 45 4.97 4.63 1.39
C ASN A 45 4.16 5.56 2.30
N THR A 46 2.92 5.17 2.67
CA THR A 46 1.97 6.07 3.37
C THR A 46 2.02 5.94 4.90
N PHE A 47 2.89 5.10 5.46
CA PHE A 47 3.18 5.14 6.90
C PHE A 47 4.09 6.33 7.21
N GLN A 48 3.59 7.55 6.98
CA GLN A 48 4.18 8.75 7.53
C GLN A 48 4.08 8.67 9.05
N GLU A 49 5.23 8.62 9.71
CA GLU A 49 5.29 8.78 11.15
C GLU A 49 4.93 10.22 11.50
N TYR A 50 3.75 10.42 12.07
CA TYR A 50 3.33 11.72 12.59
C TYR A 50 4.06 11.98 13.91
N ASN A 51 5.08 12.82 13.87
CA ASN A 51 5.84 13.22 15.05
C ASN A 51 5.62 14.70 15.37
N PHE A 52 4.70 14.97 16.28
CA PHE A 52 4.40 16.34 16.73
C PHE A 52 5.55 17.03 17.47
N TYR A 53 6.62 16.33 17.87
CA TYR A 53 7.81 16.99 18.42
C TYR A 53 8.68 17.65 17.35
N GLN A 54 8.41 17.43 16.06
CA GLN A 54 9.03 18.22 15.00
C GLN A 54 8.29 19.54 14.80
N ASN A 55 9.04 20.60 14.46
CA ASN A 55 8.46 21.93 14.24
C ASN A 55 7.44 21.93 13.08
N TRP A 56 7.68 21.11 12.06
CA TRP A 56 6.87 21.00 10.86
C TRP A 56 6.50 19.54 10.62
N MET A 57 5.27 19.30 10.22
CA MET A 57 4.77 17.99 9.85
C MET A 57 4.26 18.01 8.42
N SER A 58 4.81 17.14 7.57
CA SER A 58 4.34 17.02 6.20
C SER A 58 3.13 16.10 6.11
N VAL A 59 1.99 16.63 5.69
CA VAL A 59 0.74 15.88 5.49
C VAL A 59 0.23 16.21 4.09
N LEU A 60 0.07 15.19 3.24
CA LEU A 60 -0.37 15.33 1.84
C LEU A 60 0.48 16.34 1.02
N GLY A 61 1.79 16.39 1.28
CA GLY A 61 2.73 17.28 0.57
C GLY A 61 2.63 18.76 0.98
N LYS A 62 1.97 19.05 2.10
CA LYS A 62 1.95 20.37 2.74
C LYS A 62 2.54 20.28 4.13
N ASP A 63 3.29 21.30 4.52
CA ASP A 63 3.91 21.35 5.84
C ASP A 63 3.04 22.13 6.81
N PHE A 64 2.61 21.45 7.86
CA PHE A 64 1.80 22.00 8.94
C PHE A 64 2.69 22.29 10.14
N ILE A 65 2.45 23.43 10.79
CA ILE A 65 3.21 23.82 11.97
C ILE A 65 2.72 22.98 13.14
N SER A 66 3.62 22.32 13.86
CA SER A 66 3.21 21.56 15.05
C SER A 66 2.76 22.50 16.19
N PRO A 67 1.73 22.15 16.98
CA PRO A 67 1.41 22.82 18.24
C PRO A 67 2.51 22.68 19.30
N LEU A 68 3.54 21.86 19.08
CA LEU A 68 4.71 21.77 19.95
C LEU A 68 5.96 22.40 19.32
N SER A 69 5.80 23.15 18.22
CA SER A 69 6.92 23.81 17.56
C SER A 69 7.58 24.89 18.43
N ASP A 70 8.87 25.17 18.21
CA ASP A 70 9.58 26.25 18.91
C ASP A 70 8.93 27.63 18.66
N SER A 71 8.28 27.80 17.50
CA SER A 71 7.53 28.99 17.09
C SER A 71 6.06 28.99 17.54
N TRP A 72 5.66 28.14 18.48
CA TRP A 72 4.25 27.98 18.86
C TRP A 72 3.50 29.29 19.16
N LYS A 73 4.16 30.25 19.84
CA LYS A 73 3.56 31.53 20.27
C LYS A 73 3.05 32.39 19.11
N THR A 74 3.69 32.32 17.95
CA THR A 74 3.36 33.13 16.78
C THR A 74 2.24 32.53 15.93
N HIS A 75 1.93 31.25 16.11
CA HIS A 75 0.97 30.51 15.28
C HIS A 75 -0.29 30.09 16.05
N TYR A 76 -0.21 29.92 17.37
CA TYR A 76 -1.28 29.37 18.18
C TYR A 76 -1.60 30.23 19.41
N ASN A 77 -2.85 30.17 19.83
CA ASN A 77 -3.33 30.53 21.17
C ASN A 77 -3.55 29.24 21.96
N TYR A 78 -3.16 29.24 23.25
CA TYR A 78 -3.29 28.08 24.14
C TYR A 78 -4.21 28.44 25.30
N TYR A 79 -5.18 27.58 25.58
CA TYR A 79 -6.10 27.74 26.70
C TYR A 79 -6.02 26.51 27.59
N LEU A 80 -5.68 26.71 28.86
CA LEU A 80 -5.65 25.63 29.84
C LEU A 80 -7.09 25.30 30.25
N ALA A 81 -7.62 24.18 29.73
CA ALA A 81 -9.00 23.77 29.94
C ALA A 81 -9.19 23.02 31.27
N ASP A 82 -8.24 22.13 31.61
CA ASP A 82 -8.24 21.39 32.87
C ASP A 82 -6.79 21.13 33.31
N THR A 83 -6.55 21.10 34.61
CA THR A 83 -5.26 20.72 35.18
C THR A 83 -5.24 19.29 35.69
N SER A 84 -6.38 18.63 35.87
CA SER A 84 -6.48 17.32 36.54
C SER A 84 -7.07 16.22 35.67
N ALA A 85 -7.13 16.43 34.35
CA ALA A 85 -7.68 15.50 33.38
C ALA A 85 -6.99 14.13 33.48
N LYS A 86 -7.79 13.07 33.61
CA LYS A 86 -7.29 11.68 33.66
C LYS A 86 -7.26 11.09 32.26
N VAL A 87 -6.07 10.67 31.81
CA VAL A 87 -5.85 10.02 30.51
C VAL A 87 -5.11 8.70 30.73
N GLY A 88 -5.88 7.59 30.76
CA GLY A 88 -5.39 6.32 31.28
C GLY A 88 -5.00 6.47 32.76
N ASP A 89 -3.78 6.04 33.10
CA ASP A 89 -3.27 6.12 34.48
C ASP A 89 -2.61 7.48 34.81
N ASN A 90 -2.44 8.36 33.81
CA ASN A 90 -1.76 9.65 33.96
C ASN A 90 -2.74 10.79 34.29
N THR A 91 -2.33 11.71 35.16
CA THR A 91 -2.99 13.02 35.30
C THR A 91 -2.29 14.02 34.38
N CYS A 92 -3.05 14.70 33.55
CA CYS A 92 -2.55 15.58 32.50
C CYS A 92 -3.13 17.00 32.63
N TYR A 93 -2.38 17.98 32.12
CA TYR A 93 -2.93 19.27 31.71
C TYR A 93 -3.64 19.08 30.37
N GLN A 94 -4.91 19.45 30.30
CA GLN A 94 -5.66 19.53 29.06
C GLN A 94 -5.57 20.95 28.53
N ILE A 95 -4.98 21.11 27.34
CA ILE A 95 -4.72 22.41 26.74
C ILE A 95 -5.37 22.43 25.36
N GLU A 96 -6.26 23.40 25.15
CA GLU A 96 -6.84 23.68 23.85
C GLU A 96 -5.85 24.52 23.02
N VAL A 97 -5.64 24.14 21.77
CA VAL A 97 -4.73 24.77 20.83
C VAL A 97 -5.53 25.29 19.64
N VAL A 98 -5.49 26.60 19.43
CA VAL A 98 -6.27 27.26 18.39
C VAL A 98 -5.34 28.07 17.50
N PRO A 99 -5.33 27.86 16.17
CA PRO A 99 -4.57 28.69 15.24
C PRO A 99 -4.94 30.16 15.39
N ARG A 100 -3.94 31.05 15.41
CA ARG A 100 -4.17 32.50 15.44
C ARG A 100 -4.91 32.99 14.19
N ARG A 101 -4.73 32.29 13.06
CA ARG A 101 -5.37 32.57 11.78
C ARG A 101 -5.91 31.26 11.23
N LYS A 102 -7.20 31.25 10.86
CA LYS A 102 -7.87 30.04 10.32
C LYS A 102 -7.29 29.56 8.98
N ALA A 103 -6.67 30.46 8.23
CA ALA A 103 -6.05 30.17 6.94
C ALA A 103 -4.61 29.62 7.05
N ASP A 104 -4.01 29.63 8.24
CA ASP A 104 -2.67 29.07 8.43
C ASP A 104 -2.73 27.53 8.32
N LEU A 105 -1.68 26.91 7.79
CA LEU A 105 -1.49 25.46 7.81
C LEU A 105 -1.13 25.00 9.24
N ALA A 106 -2.13 25.02 10.10
CA ALA A 106 -2.03 24.85 11.53
C ALA A 106 -3.21 23.99 12.05
N PHE A 107 -3.03 23.42 13.23
CA PHE A 107 -3.92 22.44 13.84
C PHE A 107 -4.82 23.07 14.91
N ASP A 108 -6.11 22.81 14.85
CA ASP A 108 -7.09 23.17 15.88
C ASP A 108 -7.47 21.93 16.70
N GLY A 109 -7.44 22.01 18.02
CA GLY A 109 -7.91 20.91 18.87
C GLY A 109 -7.36 20.93 20.29
N VAL A 110 -7.05 19.75 20.83
CA VAL A 110 -6.67 19.57 22.24
C VAL A 110 -5.42 18.70 22.36
N ILE A 111 -4.52 19.13 23.24
CA ILE A 111 -3.36 18.34 23.67
C ILE A 111 -3.48 18.02 25.15
N TRP A 112 -3.00 16.84 25.54
CA TRP A 112 -2.87 16.42 26.92
C TRP A 112 -1.39 16.23 27.23
N VAL A 113 -0.91 16.98 28.21
CA VAL A 113 0.48 16.98 28.65
C VAL A 113 0.56 16.36 30.03
N ASP A 114 1.36 15.31 30.20
CA ASP A 114 1.53 14.61 31.48
C ASP A 114 2.10 15.55 32.55
N LYS A 115 1.51 15.56 33.75
CA LYS A 115 1.93 16.45 34.84
C LYS A 115 3.30 16.13 35.42
N ALA A 116 3.70 14.87 35.40
CA ALA A 116 4.94 14.44 36.05
C ALA A 116 6.16 14.71 35.15
N THR A 117 6.01 14.49 33.85
CA THR A 117 7.12 14.52 32.88
C THR A 117 7.05 15.67 31.88
N TYR A 118 5.92 16.40 31.82
CA TYR A 118 5.64 17.41 30.80
C TYR A 118 5.69 16.91 29.35
N ALA A 119 5.63 15.60 29.15
CA ALA A 119 5.58 15.00 27.83
C ALA A 119 4.16 14.99 27.27
N LEU A 120 4.04 15.02 25.94
CA LEU A 120 2.77 14.82 25.26
C LEU A 120 2.25 13.40 25.53
N LYS A 121 1.10 13.30 26.18
CA LYS A 121 0.39 12.04 26.45
C LYS A 121 -0.58 11.69 25.33
N GLN A 122 -1.33 12.67 24.88
CA GLN A 122 -2.35 12.51 23.85
C GLN A 122 -2.51 13.82 23.08
N ILE A 123 -2.90 13.72 21.82
CA ILE A 123 -3.26 14.85 20.96
C ILE A 123 -4.47 14.46 20.12
N ASP A 124 -5.45 15.36 20.03
CA ASP A 124 -6.59 15.27 19.12
C ASP A 124 -6.69 16.61 18.40
N VAL A 125 -6.26 16.64 17.14
CA VAL A 125 -6.24 17.87 16.34
C VAL A 125 -6.87 17.66 14.97
N THR A 126 -7.41 18.75 14.45
CA THR A 126 -8.09 18.81 13.17
C THR A 126 -7.60 20.02 12.37
N VAL A 127 -7.53 19.85 11.07
CA VAL A 127 -7.44 20.94 10.10
C VAL A 127 -8.76 20.95 9.33
N THR A 128 -9.45 22.08 9.33
CA THR A 128 -10.69 22.28 8.56
C THR A 128 -10.39 22.94 7.22
N LYS A 129 -11.39 22.94 6.33
CA LYS A 129 -11.36 23.55 4.99
C LYS A 129 -10.84 25.00 4.94
N ASP A 130 -10.90 25.73 6.06
CA ASP A 130 -10.45 27.11 6.17
C ASP A 130 -8.95 27.30 5.84
N ALA A 131 -8.14 26.24 6.00
CA ALA A 131 -6.71 26.23 5.66
C ALA A 131 -6.43 26.21 4.14
N ASN A 132 -7.49 26.26 3.30
CA ASN A 132 -7.45 26.35 1.84
C ASN A 132 -6.55 25.29 1.17
N ILE A 133 -6.68 24.05 1.61
CA ILE A 133 -5.97 22.92 1.01
C ILE A 133 -6.81 22.40 -0.15
N ASN A 134 -6.20 22.37 -1.34
CA ASN A 134 -6.88 21.88 -2.54
C ASN A 134 -7.45 20.47 -2.31
N PHE A 135 -8.74 20.32 -2.57
CA PHE A 135 -9.47 19.04 -2.54
C PHE A 135 -9.56 18.37 -1.16
N VAL A 136 -9.12 19.01 -0.07
CA VAL A 136 -9.20 18.42 1.28
C VAL A 136 -10.17 19.23 2.14
N GLU A 137 -11.22 18.57 2.64
CA GLU A 137 -12.22 19.21 3.50
C GLU A 137 -11.83 19.13 4.97
N LYS A 138 -11.22 18.02 5.38
CA LYS A 138 -10.87 17.77 6.77
C LYS A 138 -9.70 16.81 6.90
N ILE A 139 -8.76 17.15 7.76
CA ILE A 139 -7.73 16.23 8.26
C ILE A 139 -7.91 16.15 9.77
N LYS A 140 -8.08 14.95 10.33
CA LYS A 140 -8.10 14.74 11.78
C LYS A 140 -7.02 13.76 12.17
N ILE A 141 -6.17 14.14 13.12
CA ILE A 141 -5.09 13.31 13.66
C ILE A 141 -5.32 13.15 15.16
N GLN A 142 -5.46 11.91 15.61
CA GLN A 142 -5.51 11.56 17.02
C GLN A 142 -4.34 10.64 17.33
N GLN A 143 -3.55 10.96 18.34
CA GLN A 143 -2.39 10.16 18.71
C GLN A 143 -2.30 9.99 20.22
N GLU A 144 -2.01 8.77 20.65
CA GLU A 144 -1.80 8.39 22.05
C GLU A 144 -0.36 7.90 22.24
N LEU A 145 0.34 8.50 23.18
CA LEU A 145 1.73 8.19 23.51
C LEU A 145 1.80 7.42 24.84
N LYS A 146 2.79 6.53 24.93
CA LYS A 146 3.15 5.88 26.19
C LYS A 146 4.63 6.09 26.48
N GLN A 147 4.92 6.23 27.76
CA GLN A 147 6.28 6.25 28.25
C GLN A 147 6.91 4.87 28.06
N THR A 148 8.11 4.86 27.52
CA THR A 148 8.95 3.66 27.38
C THR A 148 9.72 3.39 28.67
N THR A 149 10.34 2.21 28.76
CA THR A 149 11.19 1.84 29.91
C THR A 149 12.39 2.78 30.11
N GLU A 150 12.86 3.45 29.04
CA GLU A 150 13.95 4.43 29.10
C GLU A 150 13.44 5.87 29.31
N GLY A 151 12.13 6.06 29.55
CA GLY A 151 11.53 7.35 29.88
C GLY A 151 11.05 8.18 28.69
N ALA A 152 11.48 7.87 27.46
CA ALA A 152 11.00 8.54 26.25
C ALA A 152 9.54 8.21 25.97
N TRP A 153 8.76 9.18 25.51
CA TRP A 153 7.37 8.99 25.13
C TRP A 153 7.25 8.73 23.63
N LEU A 154 6.63 7.62 23.24
CA LEU A 154 6.48 7.24 21.85
C LEU A 154 5.01 6.97 21.49
N PRO A 155 4.60 7.26 20.25
CA PRO A 155 3.25 7.00 19.79
C PRO A 155 2.96 5.50 19.75
N THR A 156 1.87 5.10 20.40
CA THR A 156 1.40 3.71 20.45
C THR A 156 0.13 3.49 19.65
N LYS A 157 -0.68 4.54 19.49
CA LYS A 157 -1.85 4.54 18.63
C LYS A 157 -1.89 5.86 17.87
N THR A 158 -2.06 5.80 16.56
CA THR A 158 -2.29 6.98 15.72
C THR A 158 -3.48 6.69 14.81
N ARG A 159 -4.48 7.58 14.83
CA ARG A 159 -5.65 7.56 13.95
C ARG A 159 -5.58 8.81 13.09
N VAL A 160 -5.65 8.62 11.78
CA VAL A 160 -5.72 9.73 10.82
C VAL A 160 -6.96 9.56 9.96
N LEU A 161 -7.74 10.61 9.85
CA LEU A 161 -8.87 10.71 8.94
C LEU A 161 -8.59 11.84 7.96
N VAL A 162 -8.68 11.53 6.67
CA VAL A 162 -8.59 12.51 5.59
C VAL A 162 -9.88 12.45 4.80
N ASP A 163 -10.56 13.57 4.73
CA ASP A 163 -11.79 13.77 3.96
C ASP A 163 -11.47 14.63 2.73
N ILE A 164 -11.56 14.02 1.55
CA ILE A 164 -11.28 14.63 0.26
C ILE A 164 -12.61 15.01 -0.39
N ALA A 165 -12.71 16.28 -0.78
CA ALA A 165 -13.88 16.85 -1.43
C ALA A 165 -14.18 16.15 -2.76
N GLU A 166 -15.43 16.29 -3.21
CA GLU A 166 -15.83 15.96 -4.57
C GLU A 166 -14.99 16.78 -5.58
N LEU A 167 -14.23 16.09 -6.43
CA LEU A 167 -13.37 16.74 -7.44
C LEU A 167 -14.19 17.42 -8.55
N THR A 168 -15.40 16.92 -8.79
CA THR A 168 -16.38 17.38 -9.80
C THR A 168 -17.80 17.14 -9.27
N LYS A 169 -18.81 17.81 -9.84
CA LYS A 169 -20.23 17.65 -9.46
C LYS A 169 -20.77 16.21 -9.58
N ASN A 170 -20.06 15.33 -10.31
CA ASN A 170 -20.45 13.94 -10.56
C ASN A 170 -19.45 12.93 -9.95
N SER A 171 -18.45 13.39 -9.19
CA SER A 171 -17.50 12.49 -8.53
C SER A 171 -17.82 12.41 -7.05
N ALA A 172 -17.86 11.21 -6.49
CA ALA A 172 -17.94 11.04 -5.05
C ALA A 172 -16.65 11.55 -4.37
N GLY A 173 -16.80 12.15 -3.19
CA GLY A 173 -15.69 12.45 -2.29
C GLY A 173 -14.99 11.16 -1.80
N PHE A 174 -13.84 11.32 -1.18
CA PHE A 174 -13.04 10.19 -0.70
C PHE A 174 -12.67 10.34 0.76
N LEU A 175 -13.07 9.37 1.58
CA LEU A 175 -12.74 9.31 3.00
C LEU A 175 -11.68 8.23 3.24
N ALA A 176 -10.47 8.63 3.62
CA ALA A 176 -9.42 7.73 4.07
C ALA A 176 -9.34 7.72 5.60
N LYS A 177 -9.23 6.51 6.16
CA LYS A 177 -8.95 6.29 7.59
C LYS A 177 -7.72 5.41 7.72
N PHE A 178 -6.74 5.90 8.46
CA PHE A 178 -5.52 5.19 8.80
C PHE A 178 -5.50 4.91 10.29
N TYR A 179 -5.16 3.68 10.65
CA TYR A 179 -4.93 3.28 12.03
C TYR A 179 -3.58 2.60 12.17
N ILE A 180 -2.71 3.18 12.97
CA ILE A 180 -1.38 2.66 13.28
C ILE A 180 -1.35 2.31 14.75
N SER A 181 -0.94 1.09 15.08
CA SER A 181 -0.73 0.66 16.46
C SER A 181 0.64 0.01 16.62
N SER A 182 1.41 0.50 17.59
CA SER A 182 2.77 0.04 17.87
C SER A 182 2.84 -0.69 19.22
N ARG A 183 3.51 -1.83 19.26
CA ARG A 183 3.73 -2.65 20.47
C ARG A 183 5.17 -3.17 20.50
N ASN A 184 5.61 -3.63 21.67
CA ASN A 184 6.93 -4.25 21.87
C ASN A 184 8.09 -3.35 21.39
N ILE A 185 8.05 -2.07 21.76
CA ILE A 185 9.07 -1.10 21.38
C ILE A 185 10.36 -1.44 22.12
N VAL A 186 11.43 -1.71 21.37
CA VAL A 186 12.78 -1.97 21.90
C VAL A 186 13.66 -0.78 21.59
N LEU A 187 14.23 -0.18 22.63
CA LEU A 187 15.14 0.96 22.53
C LEU A 187 16.60 0.52 22.53
N ALA A 188 17.48 1.45 22.16
CA ALA A 188 18.94 1.31 22.17
C ALA A 188 19.57 0.12 21.39
N LYS A 189 18.80 -0.63 20.60
CA LYS A 189 19.31 -1.73 19.78
C LYS A 189 20.03 -1.20 18.52
N LYS A 190 21.33 -1.47 18.41
CA LYS A 190 22.16 -1.06 17.28
C LYS A 190 22.06 -2.05 16.12
N TYR A 191 21.97 -1.52 14.90
CA TYR A 191 22.00 -2.30 13.66
C TYR A 191 23.14 -1.80 12.76
N PRO A 192 23.80 -2.68 11.98
CA PRO A 192 24.86 -2.27 11.07
C PRO A 192 24.29 -1.41 9.93
N ALA A 193 25.09 -0.49 9.39
CA ALA A 193 24.65 0.42 8.32
C ALA A 193 24.06 -0.30 7.09
N LYS A 194 24.57 -1.49 6.76
CA LYS A 194 24.06 -2.33 5.66
C LYS A 194 22.61 -2.76 5.86
N PHE A 195 22.15 -2.90 7.10
CA PHE A 195 20.78 -3.31 7.42
C PHE A 195 19.74 -2.33 6.87
N PHE A 196 20.03 -1.03 6.94
CA PHE A 196 19.16 0.06 6.49
C PHE A 196 19.28 0.39 5.00
N LYS A 197 20.11 -0.32 4.22
CA LYS A 197 20.24 -0.06 2.77
C LYS A 197 18.92 -0.27 2.02
N GLN A 198 18.11 -1.21 2.50
CA GLN A 198 16.78 -1.49 1.96
C GLN A 198 15.74 -0.93 2.96
N ALA A 199 15.09 0.18 2.57
CA ALA A 199 14.12 0.87 3.42
C ALA A 199 12.85 0.05 3.67
N ILE A 200 12.40 -0.74 2.69
CA ILE A 200 11.24 -1.62 2.81
C ILE A 200 11.66 -3.02 2.36
N GLU A 201 11.51 -3.99 3.25
CA GLU A 201 11.74 -5.41 3.00
C GLU A 201 10.42 -6.15 3.20
N MET A 202 9.94 -6.88 2.20
CA MET A 202 8.72 -7.68 2.31
C MET A 202 9.09 -9.15 2.53
N ASP A 203 8.47 -9.78 3.53
CA ASP A 203 8.61 -11.22 3.73
C ASP A 203 8.08 -11.97 2.50
N PRO A 204 8.76 -13.02 2.00
CA PRO A 204 8.28 -13.81 0.86
C PRO A 204 6.86 -14.37 1.04
N GLU A 205 6.42 -14.54 2.29
CA GLU A 205 5.08 -15.00 2.63
C GLU A 205 4.16 -13.87 3.10
N ALA A 206 4.50 -12.60 2.90
CA ALA A 206 3.73 -11.48 3.42
C ALA A 206 2.28 -11.45 2.91
N LYS A 207 2.07 -11.78 1.62
CA LYS A 207 0.73 -11.81 1.01
C LYS A 207 -0.10 -13.04 1.40
N LEU A 208 0.47 -13.97 2.16
CA LEU A 208 -0.16 -15.25 2.49
C LEU A 208 -0.58 -15.25 3.94
N SER A 209 -1.85 -15.03 4.19
CA SER A 209 -2.39 -14.99 5.54
C SER A 209 -3.81 -15.51 5.57
N ASP A 210 -4.07 -16.47 6.46
CA ASP A 210 -5.41 -16.88 6.81
C ASP A 210 -6.08 -15.82 7.69
N ASP A 211 -7.41 -15.74 7.65
CA ASP A 211 -8.19 -14.80 8.48
C ASP A 211 -7.95 -14.99 9.98
N ALA A 212 -7.66 -16.23 10.41
CA ALA A 212 -7.30 -16.54 11.79
C ALA A 212 -6.02 -15.84 12.26
N TYR A 213 -5.06 -15.61 11.36
CA TYR A 213 -3.83 -14.89 11.69
C TYR A 213 -4.13 -13.45 12.11
N TRP A 214 -5.01 -12.77 11.37
CA TRP A 214 -5.38 -11.38 11.64
C TRP A 214 -6.15 -11.25 12.94
N ILE A 215 -7.09 -12.16 13.22
CA ILE A 215 -7.83 -12.15 14.49
C ILE A 215 -6.88 -12.28 15.70
N LYS A 216 -5.84 -13.12 15.59
CA LYS A 216 -4.89 -13.38 16.68
C LYS A 216 -3.84 -12.25 16.86
N ASN A 217 -3.35 -11.67 15.77
CA ASN A 217 -2.22 -10.74 15.80
C ASN A 217 -2.62 -9.26 15.73
N ARG A 218 -3.88 -8.95 15.42
CA ARG A 218 -4.36 -7.57 15.41
C ARG A 218 -4.29 -6.98 16.81
N HIS A 219 -3.77 -5.76 16.92
CA HIS A 219 -3.60 -5.12 18.21
C HIS A 219 -4.94 -4.81 18.88
N ASP A 220 -5.88 -4.22 18.14
CA ASP A 220 -7.20 -3.87 18.65
C ASP A 220 -8.30 -4.46 17.77
N SER A 221 -9.46 -4.75 18.35
CA SER A 221 -10.61 -5.21 17.59
C SER A 221 -11.11 -4.13 16.61
N LEU A 222 -11.63 -4.57 15.47
CA LEU A 222 -12.25 -3.67 14.50
C LEU A 222 -13.50 -3.03 15.10
N THR A 223 -13.69 -1.75 14.81
CA THR A 223 -14.90 -1.03 15.17
C THR A 223 -16.12 -1.59 14.40
N PRO A 224 -17.35 -1.41 14.91
CA PRO A 224 -18.55 -1.84 14.19
C PRO A 224 -18.67 -1.24 12.78
N ALA A 225 -18.18 -0.02 12.58
CA ALA A 225 -18.14 0.65 11.27
C ALA A 225 -17.15 -0.03 10.30
N GLU A 226 -15.97 -0.42 10.78
CA GLU A 226 -14.99 -1.16 9.98
C GLU A 226 -15.49 -2.55 9.60
N LEU A 227 -16.13 -3.26 10.55
CA LEU A 227 -16.77 -4.55 10.28
C LEU A 227 -17.88 -4.44 9.23
N LYS A 228 -18.69 -3.37 9.27
CA LYS A 228 -19.70 -3.10 8.24
C LYS A 228 -19.05 -2.83 6.88
N THR A 229 -17.94 -2.08 6.85
CA THR A 229 -17.19 -1.78 5.63
C THR A 229 -16.63 -3.05 4.99
N LEU A 230 -16.05 -3.95 5.81
CA LEU A 230 -15.60 -5.27 5.37
C LEU A 230 -16.73 -6.08 4.72
N LYS A 231 -17.86 -6.20 5.41
CA LYS A 231 -19.04 -6.91 4.88
C LYS A 231 -19.54 -6.30 3.56
N LEU A 232 -19.51 -4.98 3.44
CA LEU A 232 -19.88 -4.29 2.20
C LEU A 232 -18.90 -4.56 1.06
N ILE A 233 -17.59 -4.57 1.32
CA ILE A 233 -16.57 -4.92 0.32
C ILE A 233 -16.81 -6.34 -0.19
N ASP A 234 -16.98 -7.30 0.71
CA ASP A 234 -17.25 -8.70 0.35
C ASP A 234 -18.55 -8.86 -0.45
N THR A 235 -19.62 -8.18 -0.03
CA THR A 235 -20.90 -8.19 -0.74
C THR A 235 -20.74 -7.64 -2.17
N ILE A 236 -20.08 -6.49 -2.33
CA ILE A 236 -19.92 -5.84 -3.64
C ILE A 236 -18.98 -6.63 -4.54
N GLN A 237 -17.88 -7.17 -4.01
CA GLN A 237 -16.99 -8.06 -4.77
C GLN A 237 -17.72 -9.32 -5.24
N ASN A 238 -18.75 -9.75 -4.52
CA ASN A 238 -19.52 -10.92 -4.88
C ASN A 238 -20.64 -10.70 -5.92
N VAL A 239 -20.97 -9.44 -6.25
CA VAL A 239 -21.96 -9.11 -7.27
C VAL A 239 -21.47 -9.57 -8.66
N PRO A 240 -22.27 -10.31 -9.46
CA PRO A 240 -21.84 -10.85 -10.75
C PRO A 240 -21.31 -9.81 -11.74
N MET A 241 -21.97 -8.64 -11.80
CA MET A 241 -21.54 -7.52 -12.64
C MET A 241 -20.15 -7.03 -12.23
N VAL A 242 -19.91 -6.83 -10.93
CA VAL A 242 -18.62 -6.39 -10.39
C VAL A 242 -17.53 -7.43 -10.64
N LYS A 243 -17.81 -8.73 -10.41
CA LYS A 243 -16.87 -9.82 -10.76
C LYS A 243 -16.49 -9.78 -12.24
N THR A 244 -17.45 -9.55 -13.12
CA THR A 244 -17.23 -9.49 -14.57
C THR A 244 -16.31 -8.32 -14.94
N TYR A 245 -16.62 -7.10 -14.50
CA TYR A 245 -15.79 -5.93 -14.77
C TYR A 245 -14.38 -6.03 -14.18
N THR A 246 -14.26 -6.51 -12.94
CA THR A 246 -12.95 -6.70 -12.29
C THR A 246 -12.11 -7.75 -13.02
N ASN A 247 -12.72 -8.84 -13.48
CA ASN A 247 -12.05 -9.84 -14.30
C ASN A 247 -11.60 -9.25 -15.65
N ILE A 248 -12.45 -8.47 -16.33
CA ILE A 248 -12.07 -7.80 -17.59
C ILE A 248 -10.85 -6.91 -17.38
N ILE A 249 -10.85 -6.05 -16.35
CA ILE A 249 -9.71 -5.17 -16.04
C ILE A 249 -8.45 -5.98 -15.73
N LYS A 250 -8.57 -7.06 -14.95
CA LYS A 250 -7.44 -7.97 -14.66
C LYS A 250 -6.89 -8.66 -15.90
N VAL A 251 -7.75 -9.06 -16.82
CA VAL A 251 -7.35 -9.68 -18.09
C VAL A 251 -6.66 -8.66 -18.99
N LEU A 252 -7.17 -7.42 -19.05
CA LEU A 252 -6.53 -6.35 -19.82
C LEU A 252 -5.15 -5.97 -19.26
N SER A 253 -4.99 -5.95 -17.93
CA SER A 253 -3.72 -5.58 -17.31
C SER A 253 -2.69 -6.72 -17.33
N SER A 254 -3.09 -7.93 -16.93
CA SER A 254 -2.20 -9.08 -16.82
C SER A 254 -2.03 -9.83 -18.15
N GLY A 255 -3.04 -9.78 -19.02
CA GLY A 255 -3.16 -10.59 -20.22
C GLY A 255 -3.72 -11.99 -19.98
N TYR A 256 -3.95 -12.43 -18.75
CA TYR A 256 -4.35 -13.81 -18.44
C TYR A 256 -5.69 -13.89 -17.71
N ILE A 257 -6.45 -14.96 -17.97
CA ILE A 257 -7.59 -15.39 -17.15
C ILE A 257 -7.10 -16.48 -16.21
N THR A 258 -7.14 -16.21 -14.91
CA THR A 258 -6.77 -17.19 -13.87
C THR A 258 -7.91 -18.15 -13.59
N MET A 259 -7.65 -19.45 -13.79
CA MET A 259 -8.56 -20.56 -13.46
C MET A 259 -7.87 -21.53 -12.52
N GLY A 260 -8.06 -21.33 -11.21
CA GLY A 260 -7.42 -22.17 -10.20
C GLY A 260 -5.90 -22.02 -10.24
N ALA A 261 -5.18 -23.12 -10.45
CA ALA A 261 -3.72 -23.19 -10.47
C ALA A 261 -3.10 -22.88 -11.85
N ILE A 262 -3.94 -22.65 -12.87
CA ILE A 262 -3.53 -22.40 -14.27
C ILE A 262 -4.14 -21.08 -14.74
N ASP A 263 -3.30 -20.27 -15.38
CA ASP A 263 -3.67 -19.03 -16.04
C ASP A 263 -3.69 -19.26 -17.56
N PHE A 264 -4.81 -18.97 -18.22
CA PHE A 264 -4.96 -19.07 -19.67
C PHE A 264 -4.70 -17.72 -20.33
N GLY A 265 -3.95 -17.71 -21.43
CA GLY A 265 -3.52 -16.50 -22.13
C GLY A 265 -2.06 -16.57 -22.59
N ASN A 266 -1.42 -15.48 -22.98
CA ASN A 266 -1.86 -14.09 -22.89
C ASN A 266 -2.84 -13.73 -24.03
N TYR A 267 -4.05 -13.26 -23.69
CA TYR A 267 -5.12 -12.92 -24.65
C TYR A 267 -4.72 -11.82 -25.64
N GLY A 268 -3.81 -10.92 -25.26
CA GLY A 268 -3.27 -9.92 -26.19
C GLY A 268 -2.53 -10.54 -27.37
N PHE A 269 -2.00 -11.76 -27.22
CA PHE A 269 -1.30 -12.48 -28.27
C PHE A 269 -2.14 -13.56 -28.95
N THR A 270 -3.41 -13.74 -28.57
CA THR A 270 -4.26 -14.81 -29.12
C THR A 270 -4.50 -14.65 -30.61
N TYR A 271 -4.55 -13.41 -31.09
CA TYR A 271 -4.67 -13.09 -32.51
C TYR A 271 -3.62 -12.06 -32.89
N ALA A 272 -2.93 -12.30 -34.00
CA ALA A 272 -2.04 -11.34 -34.63
C ALA A 272 -2.19 -11.44 -36.15
N PHE A 273 -1.83 -10.37 -36.85
CA PHE A 273 -1.77 -10.35 -38.30
C PHE A 273 -0.43 -9.77 -38.74
N ASN A 274 0.30 -10.51 -39.58
CA ASN A 274 1.55 -10.05 -40.18
C ASN A 274 1.70 -10.60 -41.61
N ASP A 275 2.60 -9.99 -42.39
CA ASP A 275 2.75 -10.30 -43.82
C ASP A 275 3.35 -11.69 -44.11
N ILE A 276 3.97 -12.33 -43.11
CA ILE A 276 4.65 -13.63 -43.24
C ILE A 276 3.68 -14.78 -42.91
N GLU A 277 3.03 -14.71 -41.75
CA GLU A 277 2.16 -15.73 -41.18
C GLU A 277 0.67 -15.51 -41.54
N GLY A 278 0.33 -14.32 -42.05
CA GLY A 278 -1.05 -13.91 -42.28
C GLY A 278 -1.81 -13.82 -40.97
N HIS A 279 -2.97 -14.49 -40.90
CA HIS A 279 -3.70 -14.65 -39.64
C HIS A 279 -2.99 -15.65 -38.74
N ARG A 280 -2.58 -15.20 -37.55
CA ARG A 280 -1.95 -16.03 -36.53
C ARG A 280 -2.87 -16.20 -35.34
N TYR A 281 -3.14 -17.45 -34.97
CA TYR A 281 -3.88 -17.82 -33.78
C TYR A 281 -2.95 -18.45 -32.75
N ARG A 282 -3.03 -18.03 -31.50
CA ARG A 282 -2.18 -18.54 -30.41
C ARG A 282 -3.00 -18.84 -29.17
N ILE A 283 -2.71 -19.98 -28.56
CA ILE A 283 -3.26 -20.36 -27.25
C ILE A 283 -2.07 -20.64 -26.33
N GLY A 284 -2.07 -20.01 -25.17
CA GLY A 284 -1.05 -20.20 -24.16
C GLY A 284 -1.64 -20.46 -22.78
N MET A 285 -0.79 -20.99 -21.92
CA MET A 285 -1.10 -21.18 -20.51
C MET A 285 0.17 -21.01 -19.68
N ARG A 286 0.00 -20.65 -18.41
CA ARG A 286 1.06 -20.71 -17.40
C ARG A 286 0.51 -21.22 -16.08
N THR A 287 1.33 -21.84 -15.25
CA THR A 287 0.99 -22.13 -13.85
C THR A 287 1.18 -20.88 -13.00
N ASN A 288 0.50 -20.80 -11.85
CA ASN A 288 0.61 -19.66 -10.92
C ASN A 288 1.05 -20.09 -9.51
N ASP A 289 1.17 -19.14 -8.58
CA ASP A 289 1.62 -19.38 -7.20
C ASP A 289 0.75 -20.40 -6.42
N LYS A 290 -0.47 -20.73 -6.88
CA LYS A 290 -1.29 -21.81 -6.30
C LYS A 290 -0.84 -23.21 -6.74
N PHE A 291 -0.19 -23.34 -7.90
CA PHE A 291 0.42 -24.58 -8.35
C PHE A 291 1.72 -24.84 -7.59
N SER A 292 2.64 -23.88 -7.65
CA SER A 292 3.92 -23.95 -6.97
C SER A 292 4.51 -22.55 -6.85
N ARG A 293 5.18 -22.28 -5.73
CA ARG A 293 5.93 -21.03 -5.52
C ARG A 293 7.36 -21.10 -6.05
N PHE A 294 7.82 -22.31 -6.38
CA PHE A 294 9.17 -22.56 -6.84
C PHE A 294 9.22 -22.82 -8.34
N PHE A 295 8.17 -23.37 -8.92
CA PHE A 295 8.12 -23.73 -10.33
C PHE A 295 6.99 -23.00 -11.06
N GLU A 296 7.34 -22.32 -12.15
CA GLU A 296 6.39 -21.80 -13.12
C GLU A 296 6.61 -22.52 -14.45
N ILE A 297 5.58 -23.21 -14.92
CA ILE A 297 5.53 -23.84 -16.24
C ILE A 297 4.71 -22.93 -17.14
N LYS A 298 5.28 -22.52 -18.25
CA LYS A 298 4.63 -21.68 -19.26
C LYS A 298 4.76 -22.35 -20.61
N GLY A 299 3.69 -22.33 -21.39
CA GLY A 299 3.72 -22.88 -22.74
C GLY A 299 2.69 -22.22 -23.64
N TYR A 300 2.94 -22.26 -24.94
CA TYR A 300 1.95 -21.86 -25.92
C TYR A 300 2.13 -22.62 -27.24
N GLY A 301 1.03 -22.76 -27.97
CA GLY A 301 1.00 -23.19 -29.36
C GLY A 301 0.40 -22.08 -30.22
N ALA A 302 0.92 -21.90 -31.43
CA ALA A 302 0.42 -20.95 -32.41
C ALA A 302 0.37 -21.58 -33.80
N TYR A 303 -0.56 -21.09 -34.63
CA TYR A 303 -0.72 -21.53 -36.01
C TYR A 303 -0.92 -20.31 -36.90
N GLY A 304 -0.09 -20.21 -37.95
CA GLY A 304 -0.20 -19.19 -39.00
C GLY A 304 -0.93 -19.76 -40.21
N VAL A 305 -1.91 -19.03 -40.72
CA VAL A 305 -2.73 -19.47 -41.85
C VAL A 305 -1.98 -19.36 -43.18
N ALA A 306 -1.19 -18.30 -43.37
CA ALA A 306 -0.49 -18.08 -44.64
C ALA A 306 0.75 -18.96 -44.79
N ASP A 307 1.48 -19.20 -43.69
CA ASP A 307 2.67 -20.04 -43.71
C ASP A 307 2.38 -21.53 -43.44
N ASN A 308 1.15 -21.87 -43.03
CA ASN A 308 0.68 -23.21 -42.72
C ASN A 308 1.60 -23.97 -41.74
N ARG A 309 2.21 -23.24 -40.79
CA ARG A 309 3.16 -23.81 -39.83
C ARG A 309 2.64 -23.72 -38.40
N PHE A 310 2.76 -24.83 -37.70
CA PHE A 310 2.56 -24.88 -36.25
C PHE A 310 3.84 -24.46 -35.53
N LYS A 311 3.69 -23.56 -34.55
CA LYS A 311 4.74 -22.98 -33.73
C LYS A 311 4.44 -23.24 -32.27
N TYR A 312 5.47 -23.39 -31.45
CA TYR A 312 5.27 -23.67 -30.04
C TYR A 312 6.44 -23.18 -29.19
N ALA A 313 6.17 -22.96 -27.91
CA ALA A 313 7.21 -22.77 -26.93
C ALA A 313 6.83 -23.41 -25.59
N GLY A 314 7.85 -23.89 -24.90
CA GLY A 314 7.77 -24.34 -23.51
C GLY A 314 8.85 -23.65 -22.68
N GLN A 315 8.51 -23.30 -21.44
CA GLN A 315 9.40 -22.67 -20.49
C GLN A 315 9.13 -23.23 -19.09
N LEU A 316 10.21 -23.63 -18.42
CA LEU A 316 10.24 -23.95 -17.01
C LEU A 316 11.09 -22.91 -16.30
N ARG A 317 10.47 -22.17 -15.38
CA ARG A 317 11.17 -21.23 -14.50
C ARG A 317 11.21 -21.82 -13.10
N PHE A 318 12.39 -21.85 -12.51
CA PHE A 318 12.64 -22.28 -11.14
C PHE A 318 13.13 -21.09 -10.29
N LEU A 319 12.47 -20.81 -9.18
CA LEU A 319 12.79 -19.72 -8.24
C LEU A 319 13.21 -20.29 -6.87
N PRO A 320 14.47 -20.72 -6.69
CA PRO A 320 14.93 -21.30 -5.43
C PRO A 320 14.94 -20.29 -4.28
N TYR A 321 15.20 -19.01 -4.55
CA TYR A 321 15.32 -17.96 -3.54
C TYR A 321 14.46 -16.75 -3.92
N ARG A 322 13.32 -16.55 -3.24
CA ARG A 322 12.45 -15.38 -3.46
C ARG A 322 12.97 -14.11 -2.77
N LYS A 323 13.79 -14.25 -1.72
CA LYS A 323 14.35 -13.11 -0.98
C LYS A 323 15.45 -12.38 -1.77
N ASN A 324 16.37 -13.14 -2.34
CA ASN A 324 17.37 -12.65 -3.28
C ASN A 324 16.96 -13.17 -4.65
N TRP A 325 16.16 -12.40 -5.40
CA TRP A 325 15.51 -12.84 -6.64
C TRP A 325 16.49 -13.60 -7.55
N THR A 326 16.42 -14.93 -7.51
CA THR A 326 17.25 -15.83 -8.29
C THR A 326 16.32 -16.70 -9.08
N GLU A 327 16.44 -16.67 -10.41
CA GLU A 327 15.64 -17.48 -11.31
C GLU A 327 16.54 -18.29 -12.23
N ILE A 328 16.14 -19.53 -12.48
CA ILE A 328 16.73 -20.41 -13.47
C ILE A 328 15.63 -20.70 -14.49
N ILE A 329 15.87 -20.32 -15.73
CA ILE A 329 14.90 -20.48 -16.81
C ILE A 329 15.47 -21.47 -17.82
N VAL A 330 14.70 -22.52 -18.09
CA VAL A 330 14.92 -23.43 -19.21
C VAL A 330 13.78 -23.22 -20.19
N SER A 331 14.09 -22.85 -21.42
CA SER A 331 13.07 -22.63 -22.45
C SER A 331 13.46 -23.26 -23.77
N HIS A 332 12.46 -23.77 -24.47
CA HIS A 332 12.56 -24.24 -25.84
C HIS A 332 11.53 -23.50 -26.68
N LEU A 333 11.97 -22.88 -27.76
CA LEU A 333 11.17 -22.05 -28.63
C LEU A 333 11.34 -22.52 -30.07
N ASN A 334 10.23 -22.83 -30.73
CA ASN A 334 10.16 -23.04 -32.16
C ASN A 334 9.12 -22.08 -32.72
N ASP A 335 9.52 -20.82 -32.89
CA ASP A 335 8.69 -19.71 -33.35
C ASP A 335 9.53 -18.66 -34.09
N ILE A 336 8.90 -17.83 -34.90
CA ILE A 336 9.54 -16.73 -35.62
C ILE A 336 9.49 -15.49 -34.72
N THR A 337 10.64 -14.94 -34.36
CA THR A 337 10.76 -13.69 -33.61
C THR A 337 11.32 -12.59 -34.49
N GLN A 338 10.87 -11.35 -34.30
CA GLN A 338 11.52 -10.20 -34.94
C GLN A 338 12.91 -10.01 -34.34
N ALA A 339 13.93 -9.90 -35.21
CA ALA A 339 15.34 -9.78 -34.79
C ALA A 339 15.62 -8.58 -33.87
N SER A 340 14.81 -7.52 -33.94
CA SER A 340 14.93 -6.33 -33.08
C SER A 340 14.27 -6.48 -31.70
N ASN A 341 13.46 -7.51 -31.48
CA ASN A 341 12.68 -7.74 -30.26
C ASN A 341 13.23 -8.93 -29.43
N ASN A 342 14.55 -9.04 -29.34
CA ASN A 342 15.20 -9.93 -28.36
C ASN A 342 15.12 -9.29 -26.97
N SER A 343 13.91 -9.24 -26.39
CA SER A 343 13.79 -9.06 -24.95
C SER A 343 14.16 -10.37 -24.28
N ASP A 344 15.36 -10.47 -23.72
CA ASP A 344 15.91 -11.58 -22.92
C ASP A 344 15.17 -11.81 -21.59
N GLY A 345 13.87 -11.89 -21.69
CA GLY A 345 12.92 -12.03 -20.61
C GLY A 345 11.59 -11.79 -21.26
N LEU A 346 10.80 -12.85 -21.46
CA LEU A 346 9.43 -12.80 -21.95
C LEU A 346 8.65 -11.79 -21.10
N ALA A 347 8.68 -10.54 -21.57
CA ALA A 347 8.51 -9.39 -20.73
C ALA A 347 7.10 -9.33 -20.17
N SER A 348 7.06 -9.04 -18.88
CA SER A 348 5.93 -8.50 -18.16
C SER A 348 5.25 -7.40 -18.98
N SER A 349 3.92 -7.46 -19.05
CA SER A 349 2.95 -6.48 -19.62
C SER A 349 2.46 -6.80 -21.04
N GLY A 350 1.19 -7.22 -21.12
CA GLY A 350 0.60 -7.86 -22.30
C GLY A 350 0.12 -6.93 -23.43
N ALA A 351 -0.34 -5.71 -23.14
CA ALA A 351 -0.98 -4.87 -24.16
C ALA A 351 0.03 -4.15 -25.08
N PHE A 352 1.10 -3.59 -24.51
CA PHE A 352 2.12 -2.87 -25.28
C PHE A 352 2.88 -3.79 -26.23
N LEU A 353 3.36 -4.94 -25.74
CA LEU A 353 4.08 -5.91 -26.59
C LEU A 353 3.16 -6.60 -27.60
N ALA A 354 1.88 -6.80 -27.28
CA ALA A 354 0.90 -7.29 -28.25
C ALA A 354 0.72 -6.30 -29.40
N SER A 355 0.74 -4.99 -29.14
CA SER A 355 0.61 -3.97 -30.19
C SER A 355 1.76 -3.99 -31.20
N LEU A 356 2.96 -4.43 -30.80
CA LEU A 356 4.13 -4.52 -31.69
C LEU A 356 4.04 -5.66 -32.72
N ASN A 357 3.11 -6.60 -32.52
CA ASN A 357 2.86 -7.67 -33.49
C ASN A 357 1.86 -7.28 -34.58
N PHE A 358 1.33 -6.04 -34.53
CA PHE A 358 0.48 -5.48 -35.58
C PHE A 358 1.30 -4.47 -36.40
N GLY A 359 1.68 -4.84 -37.62
CA GLY A 359 2.41 -3.97 -38.53
C GLY A 359 3.16 -4.72 -39.63
N ALA A 360 3.42 -4.04 -40.74
CA ALA A 360 4.34 -4.50 -41.77
C ALA A 360 5.78 -4.47 -41.25
N VAL A 361 6.56 -5.49 -41.57
CA VAL A 361 8.01 -5.58 -41.27
C VAL A 361 8.78 -4.59 -42.13
#